data_AF-A0A1V3JRU5-F1
#
_entry.id   AF-A0A1V3JRU5-F1
#
_cell.length_a   1.000
_cell.length_b   1.000
_cell.length_c   1.000
_cell.angle_alpha   90.00
_cell.angle_beta   90.00
_cell.angle_gamma   90.00
#
_symmetry.space_group_name_H-M   'P 1'
#
loop_
_entity.id
_entity.type
_entity.pdbx_description
1 polymer ?
#
loop_
_entity_poly.entity_id
_entity_poly.type
_entity_poly.pdbx_seq_one_letter_code
_entity_poly.pdbx_strand_id
1 'polypeptide(L)'
;MDETPKPDENEAEKSNAEQVKIESNVIEPVAYSVKLRPIHPQSSYGRAGFRFTKEAETVIDVNDITPDKVILLAEDPWLELIPVCEE
;
A
#
# COMPACT_ATOMS: atom_id res chain seq x y z
N MET A 1 4.58 48.82 -33.87
CA MET A 1 4.80 47.48 -33.30
C MET A 1 5.53 47.74 -31.99
N ASP A 2 4.92 48.35 -30.97
CA ASP A 2 3.79 47.86 -30.16
C ASP A 2 3.82 46.33 -30.01
N GLU A 3 4.52 45.84 -29.00
CA GLU A 3 3.97 44.85 -28.06
C GLU A 3 4.85 44.72 -26.81
N THR A 4 4.26 45.16 -25.70
CA THR A 4 4.48 44.86 -24.28
C THR A 4 5.46 43.73 -23.86
N PRO A 5 6.32 43.96 -22.85
CA PRO A 5 6.68 42.90 -21.91
C PRO A 5 5.55 42.73 -20.88
N LYS A 6 4.96 41.54 -20.79
CA LYS A 6 4.16 41.12 -19.63
C LYS A 6 5.08 40.43 -18.62
N PRO A 7 5.23 40.95 -17.40
CA PRO A 7 5.63 40.14 -16.26
C PRO A 7 4.47 40.16 -15.26
N ASP A 8 3.62 39.15 -15.29
CA ASP A 8 2.85 38.72 -14.13
C ASP A 8 2.23 37.38 -14.51
N GLU A 9 2.61 36.31 -13.81
CA GLU A 9 1.63 35.56 -13.04
C GLU A 9 2.33 35.04 -11.79
N ASN A 10 1.88 35.60 -10.68
CA ASN A 10 1.99 34.99 -9.36
C ASN A 10 1.41 33.58 -9.40
N GLU A 11 2.18 32.58 -8.98
CA GLU A 11 1.58 31.50 -8.21
C GLU A 11 2.53 31.11 -7.08
N ALA A 12 2.28 31.79 -5.96
CA ALA A 12 2.68 31.34 -4.66
C ALA A 12 1.96 30.02 -4.36
N GLU A 13 2.60 28.89 -4.63
CA GLU A 13 2.23 27.64 -3.97
C GLU A 13 3.45 27.14 -3.19
N LYS A 14 3.61 27.74 -2.00
CA LYS A 14 4.19 27.04 -0.87
C LYS A 14 3.35 25.78 -0.65
N SER A 15 3.68 24.70 -1.35
CA SER A 15 3.45 23.37 -0.82
C SER A 15 4.45 23.19 0.32
N ASN A 16 4.13 23.84 1.45
CA ASN A 16 4.46 23.33 2.76
C ASN A 16 4.00 21.88 2.72
N ALA A 17 4.91 20.97 2.39
CA ALA A 17 4.77 19.57 2.75
C ALA A 17 4.86 19.55 4.27
N GLU A 18 3.79 20.07 4.89
CA GLU A 18 3.46 19.90 6.28
C GLU A 18 3.50 18.40 6.41
N GLN A 19 4.60 17.93 6.96
CA GLN A 19 4.74 16.58 7.44
C GLN A 19 3.63 16.49 8.47
N VAL A 20 2.44 16.07 8.01
CA VAL A 20 1.36 15.67 8.88
C VAL A 20 1.95 14.45 9.55
N LYS A 21 2.66 14.71 10.64
CA LYS A 21 3.02 13.75 11.66
C LYS A 21 1.67 13.42 12.27
N ILE A 22 0.91 12.59 11.56
CA ILE A 22 -0.23 11.91 12.11
C ILE A 22 0.44 11.09 13.22
N GLU A 23 0.32 11.59 14.45
CA GLU A 23 0.43 10.78 15.65
C GLU A 23 -0.74 9.81 15.62
N SER A 24 -0.76 8.96 14.60
CA SER A 24 -1.56 7.76 14.60
C SER A 24 -0.89 6.98 15.71
N ASN A 25 -1.68 6.61 16.70
CA ASN A 25 -1.40 5.44 17.49
C ASN A 25 -1.39 4.27 16.49
N VAL A 26 -0.31 4.16 15.70
CA VAL A 26 -0.13 3.18 14.64
C VAL A 26 0.04 1.90 15.42
N ILE A 27 -1.07 1.19 15.61
CA ILE A 27 -0.98 -0.20 15.99
C ILE A 27 -0.36 -0.85 14.75
N GLU A 28 0.97 -0.96 14.77
CA GLU A 28 1.70 -1.62 13.71
C GLU A 28 1.23 -3.07 13.71
N PRO A 29 0.79 -3.60 12.56
CA PRO A 29 0.45 -5.01 12.50
C PRO A 29 1.67 -5.83 12.88
N VAL A 30 1.44 -6.94 13.60
CA VAL A 30 2.46 -7.93 13.90
C VAL A 30 2.61 -8.94 12.76
N ALA A 31 1.56 -9.13 11.97
CA ALA A 31 1.58 -9.94 10.76
C ALA A 31 0.54 -9.46 9.74
N TYR A 32 0.64 -9.95 8.52
CA TYR A 32 -0.34 -9.78 7.47
C TYR A 32 -0.93 -11.15 7.10
N SER A 33 -2.22 -11.32 7.32
CA SER A 33 -2.95 -12.47 6.79
C SER A 33 -3.36 -12.18 5.35
N VAL A 34 -2.90 -13.00 4.42
CA VAL A 34 -3.16 -12.81 3.00
C VAL A 34 -3.91 -14.01 2.46
N LYS A 35 -5.07 -13.74 1.87
CA LYS A 35 -5.97 -14.76 1.34
C LYS A 35 -6.17 -14.59 -0.15
N LEU A 36 -6.13 -15.72 -0.88
CA LEU A 36 -6.44 -15.72 -2.30
C LEU A 36 -7.96 -15.63 -2.49
N ARG A 37 -8.41 -14.58 -3.16
CA ARG A 37 -9.83 -14.35 -3.42
C ARG A 37 -10.41 -15.43 -4.33
N PRO A 38 -11.70 -15.77 -4.16
CA PRO A 38 -12.36 -16.83 -4.93
C PRO A 38 -12.42 -16.52 -6.43
N ILE A 39 -12.38 -15.24 -6.81
CA ILE A 39 -12.41 -14.74 -8.19
C ILE A 39 -11.19 -15.17 -9.03
N HIS A 40 -10.08 -15.56 -8.39
CA HIS A 40 -8.89 -15.99 -9.10
C HIS A 40 -9.17 -17.31 -9.85
N PRO A 41 -8.80 -17.47 -11.12
CA PRO A 41 -9.11 -18.68 -11.88
C PRO A 41 -8.36 -19.92 -11.38
N GLN A 42 -7.18 -19.75 -10.77
CA GLN A 42 -6.36 -20.85 -10.25
C GLN A 42 -6.55 -21.03 -8.75
N SER A 43 -6.37 -22.27 -8.26
CA SER A 43 -6.40 -22.60 -6.82
C SER A 43 -5.17 -22.11 -6.04
N SER A 44 -4.12 -21.70 -6.75
CA SER A 44 -2.91 -21.10 -6.17
C SER A 44 -2.46 -19.88 -6.96
N TYR A 45 -1.82 -18.93 -6.29
CA TYR A 45 -1.28 -17.72 -6.87
C TYR A 45 0.00 -17.31 -6.13
N GLY A 46 1.03 -16.94 -6.87
CA GLY A 46 2.32 -16.52 -6.32
C GLY A 46 2.55 -15.04 -6.52
N ARG A 47 2.79 -14.29 -5.45
CA ARG A 47 3.06 -12.84 -5.49
C ARG A 47 4.02 -12.42 -4.40
N ALA A 48 4.88 -11.44 -4.68
CA ALA A 48 5.87 -10.91 -3.74
C ALA A 48 6.85 -11.94 -3.13
N GLY A 49 6.97 -13.13 -3.72
CA GLY A 49 7.78 -14.25 -3.22
C GLY A 49 7.01 -15.23 -2.32
N PHE A 50 5.73 -15.01 -2.08
CA PHE A 50 4.84 -15.89 -1.31
C PHE A 50 3.89 -16.63 -2.25
N ARG A 51 3.35 -17.76 -1.76
CA ARG A 51 2.37 -18.57 -2.47
C ARG A 51 1.10 -18.67 -1.65
N PHE A 52 0.01 -18.16 -2.21
CA PHE A 52 -1.32 -18.15 -1.61
C PHE A 52 -2.18 -19.22 -2.25
N THR A 53 -3.02 -19.89 -1.46
CA THR A 53 -4.00 -20.85 -1.95
C THR A 53 -5.40 -20.44 -1.53
N LYS A 54 -6.43 -21.02 -2.16
CA LYS A 54 -7.82 -20.80 -1.75
C LYS A 54 -8.22 -21.59 -0.50
N GLU A 55 -7.44 -22.60 -0.16
CA GLU A 55 -7.71 -23.51 0.96
C GLU A 55 -7.36 -22.89 2.31
N ALA A 56 -6.30 -22.09 2.36
CA ALA A 56 -5.81 -21.47 3.58
C ALA A 56 -5.29 -20.05 3.32
N GLU A 57 -5.47 -19.18 4.31
CA GLU A 57 -4.80 -17.89 4.35
C GLU A 57 -3.34 -18.06 4.76
N THR A 58 -2.46 -17.25 4.18
CA THR A 58 -1.03 -17.24 4.49
C THR A 58 -0.76 -16.08 5.41
N VAL A 59 -0.38 -16.39 6.64
CA VAL A 59 0.07 -15.39 7.61
C VAL A 59 1.55 -15.13 7.36
N ILE A 60 1.88 -13.87 7.16
CA ILE A 60 3.25 -13.41 6.92
C ILE A 60 3.60 -12.40 8.01
N ASP A 61 4.57 -12.73 8.86
CA ASP A 61 5.10 -11.82 9.85
C ASP A 61 5.63 -10.54 9.22
N VAL A 62 5.43 -9.39 9.88
CA VAL A 62 5.94 -8.11 9.38
C VAL A 62 7.46 -8.05 9.27
N ASN A 63 8.17 -8.93 9.97
CA ASN A 63 9.62 -9.09 9.86
C ASN A 63 10.05 -9.88 8.61
N ASP A 64 9.16 -10.72 8.06
CA ASP A 64 9.43 -11.56 6.88
C ASP A 64 9.02 -10.89 5.55
N ILE A 65 8.33 -9.75 5.63
CA ILE A 65 7.86 -9.01 4.46
C ILE A 65 8.28 -7.54 4.50
N THR A 66 8.81 -7.05 3.39
CA THR A 66 9.16 -5.63 3.24
C THR A 66 7.90 -4.80 2.98
N PRO A 67 7.85 -3.53 3.41
CA PRO A 67 6.68 -2.67 3.19
C PRO A 67 6.29 -2.54 1.71
N ASP A 68 7.25 -2.46 0.78
CA ASP A 68 6.98 -2.48 -0.66
C ASP A 68 6.20 -3.73 -1.11
N LYS A 69 6.53 -4.89 -0.55
CA LYS A 69 5.83 -6.15 -0.85
C LYS A 69 4.43 -6.15 -0.26
N VAL A 70 4.23 -5.60 0.94
CA VAL A 70 2.91 -5.42 1.54
C VAL A 70 2.02 -4.59 0.61
N ILE A 71 2.54 -3.46 0.11
CA ILE A 71 1.82 -2.59 -0.84
C ILE A 71 1.43 -3.38 -2.10
N LEU A 72 2.38 -4.12 -2.70
CA LEU A 72 2.10 -4.96 -3.88
C LEU A 72 1.02 -6.01 -3.64
N LEU A 73 0.92 -6.56 -2.43
CA LEU A 73 -0.12 -7.53 -2.05
C LEU A 73 -1.47 -6.82 -1.79
N ALA A 74 -1.45 -5.63 -1.20
CA ALA A 74 -2.64 -4.83 -0.93
C ALA A 74 -3.27 -4.26 -2.21
N GLU A 75 -2.45 -3.91 -3.21
CA GLU A 75 -2.92 -3.45 -4.52
C GLU A 75 -3.38 -4.59 -5.45
N ASP A 76 -3.06 -5.85 -5.12
CA ASP A 76 -3.40 -6.98 -5.98
C ASP A 76 -4.90 -7.30 -5.89
N PRO A 77 -5.65 -7.27 -7.01
CA PRO A 77 -7.10 -7.45 -6.99
C PRO A 77 -7.52 -8.87 -6.63
N TRP A 78 -6.62 -9.84 -6.75
CA TRP A 78 -6.85 -11.25 -6.46
C TRP A 78 -6.50 -11.63 -5.03
N LEU A 79 -5.81 -10.76 -4.30
CA LEU A 79 -5.44 -10.99 -2.92
C LEU A 79 -6.27 -10.13 -1.98
N GLU A 80 -6.47 -10.65 -0.78
CA GLU A 80 -7.06 -9.94 0.34
C GLU A 80 -6.03 -9.92 1.45
N LEU A 81 -5.45 -8.75 1.68
CA LEU A 81 -4.48 -8.52 2.73
C LEU A 81 -5.18 -7.91 3.95
N ILE A 82 -5.05 -8.58 5.09
CA ILE A 82 -5.64 -8.20 6.36
C ILE A 82 -4.50 -8.02 7.36
N PRO A 83 -4.26 -6.80 7.88
CA PRO A 83 -3.30 -6.59 8.96
C PRO A 83 -3.80 -7.27 10.24
N VAL A 84 -2.91 -7.99 10.92
CA VAL A 84 -3.14 -8.65 12.21
C VAL A 84 -2.40 -7.87 13.28
N CYS A 85 -3.09 -7.42 14.33
CA CYS A 85 -2.51 -6.74 15.48
C CYS A 85 -2.56 -7.66 16.70
N GLU A 86 -1.50 -7.70 17.51
CA GLU A 86 -1.56 -8.31 18.84
C GLU A 86 -2.42 -7.46 19.79
N GLU A 87 -3.22 -8.13 20.63
CA GLU A 87 -4.14 -7.53 21.61
C GLU A 87 -3.43 -7.16 22.93
#